data_AF-A0A1P8BD66-F1
#
_entry.id   AF-A0A1P8BD66-F1
#
_cell.length_a   1.000
_cell.length_b   1.000
_cell.length_c   1.000
_cell.angle_alpha   90.00
_cell.angle_beta   90.00
_cell.angle_gamma   90.00
#
_symmetry.space_group_name_H-M   'P 1'
#
loop_
_entity.id
_entity.type
_entity.pdbx_description
1 polymer ?
#
loop_
_entity_poly.entity_id
_entity_poly.type
_entity_poly.pdbx_seq_one_letter_code
_entity_poly.pdbx_strand_id
1 'polypeptide(L)'
;MATAVLSAAFRFPIVTRRLSAPAPRIRFYHSTIRFAHFRRFTTASPSMSQQTGEIDAVVDASSAEKPDDVVVQYVVLRRDLIDSWPLGSVVTQGCHASVAAIWSFKDDPVTLQYCDPQHIDSMHKVTLEVKGETQMMNLSEKLKLGGISHKLWMEQPENIPTCIATKPYPKSQVSSFFKKLKLCK
;
A
#
# COMPACT_ATOMS: atom_id res chain seq x y z
N MET A 1 -45.23 2.67 -54.71
CA MET A 1 -44.29 3.45 -55.55
C MET A 1 -43.13 3.84 -54.66
N ALA A 2 -41.97 3.24 -54.91
CA ALA A 2 -40.79 3.21 -54.05
C ALA A 2 -39.74 4.27 -54.47
N THR A 3 -38.88 4.68 -53.52
CA THR A 3 -37.45 5.10 -53.63
C THR A 3 -37.11 5.86 -52.33
N ALA A 4 -36.38 5.34 -51.32
CA ALA A 4 -35.01 4.81 -51.19
C ALA A 4 -33.89 5.87 -51.32
N VAL A 5 -33.33 6.32 -50.18
CA VAL A 5 -31.98 6.04 -49.61
C VAL A 5 -30.88 6.98 -50.11
N LEU A 6 -30.17 7.63 -49.17
CA LEU A 6 -28.72 7.89 -49.26
C LEU A 6 -28.13 8.16 -47.86
N SER A 7 -27.32 7.20 -47.41
CA SER A 7 -26.47 7.25 -46.20
C SER A 7 -25.07 7.67 -46.62
N ALA A 8 -24.48 8.66 -45.95
CA ALA A 8 -23.13 9.16 -46.21
C ALA A 8 -22.16 8.60 -45.17
N ALA A 9 -21.17 7.84 -45.64
CA ALA A 9 -20.05 7.33 -44.86
C ALA A 9 -18.94 8.39 -44.78
N PHE A 10 -18.55 8.78 -43.56
CA PHE A 10 -17.34 9.57 -43.31
C PHE A 10 -16.12 8.64 -43.21
N ARG A 11 -15.21 8.74 -44.18
CA ARG A 11 -13.84 8.21 -44.12
C ARG A 11 -12.93 9.25 -43.47
N PHE A 12 -12.29 8.90 -42.35
CA PHE A 12 -11.13 9.65 -41.85
C PHE A 12 -9.84 9.12 -42.50
N PRO A 13 -8.88 10.01 -42.85
CA PRO A 13 -7.60 9.60 -43.40
C PRO A 13 -6.69 9.12 -42.27
N ILE A 14 -6.08 7.94 -42.47
CA ILE A 14 -4.96 7.44 -41.66
C ILE A 14 -3.74 8.29 -42.03
N VAL A 15 -3.25 9.10 -41.08
CA VAL A 15 -1.94 9.76 -41.18
C VAL A 15 -0.92 8.91 -40.41
N THR A 16 -0.07 8.20 -41.14
CA THR A 16 1.11 7.53 -40.60
C THR A 16 2.26 8.54 -40.52
N ARG A 17 2.53 9.06 -39.32
CA ARG A 17 3.78 9.81 -39.06
C ARG A 17 4.79 8.86 -38.43
N ARG A 18 5.79 8.43 -39.22
CA ARG A 18 7.00 7.78 -38.71
C ARG A 18 7.80 8.81 -37.90
N LEU A 19 7.96 8.55 -36.61
CA LEU A 19 8.98 9.19 -35.77
C LEU A 19 9.91 8.08 -35.29
N SER A 20 11.09 7.98 -35.91
CA SER A 20 12.22 7.27 -35.32
C SER A 20 12.83 8.18 -34.25
N ALA A 21 12.59 7.88 -32.99
CA ALA A 21 13.38 8.40 -31.88
C ALA A 21 14.17 7.22 -31.27
N PRO A 22 15.47 7.39 -30.97
CA PRO A 22 16.25 6.35 -30.33
C PRO A 22 15.78 6.19 -28.88
N ALA A 23 15.56 4.95 -28.47
CA ALA A 23 15.18 4.60 -27.10
C ALA A 23 16.22 5.11 -26.08
N PRO A 24 15.80 5.63 -24.91
CA PRO A 24 16.74 5.86 -23.83
C PRO A 24 17.15 4.49 -23.28
N ARG A 25 18.46 4.22 -23.26
CA ARG A 25 19.01 3.09 -22.51
C ARG A 25 18.72 3.33 -21.03
N ILE A 26 17.73 2.62 -20.48
CA ILE A 26 17.52 2.52 -19.05
C ILE A 26 18.74 1.80 -18.47
N ARG A 27 19.59 2.57 -17.78
CA ARG A 27 20.76 2.04 -17.08
C ARG A 27 20.27 1.53 -15.71
N PHE A 28 20.16 0.21 -15.59
CA PHE A 28 19.94 -0.43 -14.30
C PHE A 28 21.14 -0.16 -13.40
N TYR A 29 20.98 0.73 -12.41
CA TYR A 29 21.92 0.84 -11.30
C TYR A 29 21.64 -0.31 -10.35
N HIS A 30 22.50 -1.32 -10.40
CA HIS A 30 22.60 -2.35 -9.38
C HIS A 30 23.08 -1.68 -8.08
N SER A 31 22.15 -1.35 -7.17
CA SER A 31 22.51 -0.96 -5.81
C SER A 31 22.95 -2.23 -5.08
N THR A 32 24.26 -2.38 -4.85
CA THR A 32 24.80 -3.40 -3.96
C THR A 32 24.66 -2.89 -2.53
N ILE A 33 23.56 -3.22 -1.86
CA ILE A 33 23.42 -2.98 -0.43
C ILE A 33 24.35 -3.97 0.29
N ARG A 34 25.50 -3.46 0.76
CA ARG A 34 26.36 -4.19 1.68
C ARG A 34 25.73 -4.11 3.07
N PHE A 35 25.23 -5.24 3.57
CA PHE A 35 24.90 -5.40 4.99
C PHE A 35 26.19 -5.33 5.81
N ALA A 36 26.37 -4.23 6.55
CA ALA A 36 27.37 -4.16 7.60
C ALA A 36 26.83 -4.91 8.83
N HIS A 37 27.52 -5.97 9.23
CA HIS A 37 27.32 -6.68 10.48
C HIS A 37 27.35 -5.72 11.66
N PHE A 38 26.20 -5.51 12.31
CA PHE A 38 26.17 -4.90 13.64
C PHE A 38 26.70 -5.92 14.65
N ARG A 39 27.90 -5.63 15.18
CA ARG A 39 28.50 -6.38 16.28
C ARG A 39 27.69 -6.15 17.55
N ARG A 40 27.24 -7.26 18.13
CA ARG A 40 26.59 -7.37 19.44
C ARG A 40 27.64 -6.99 20.51
N PHE A 41 27.43 -5.88 21.21
CA PHE A 41 28.16 -5.59 22.44
C PHE A 41 27.47 -6.33 23.60
N THR A 42 28.14 -7.34 24.13
CA THR A 42 27.80 -7.99 25.39
C THR A 42 28.63 -7.38 26.50
N THR A 43 28.01 -6.57 27.36
CA THR A 43 28.60 -6.16 28.64
C THR A 43 28.03 -7.06 29.73
N ALA A 44 28.85 -7.97 30.23
CA ALA A 44 28.62 -8.67 31.49
C ALA A 44 29.15 -7.81 32.64
N SER A 45 28.37 -7.66 33.71
CA SER A 45 28.86 -7.40 35.07
C SER A 45 27.80 -7.85 36.08
N PRO A 46 28.21 -8.33 37.28
CA PRO A 46 27.42 -9.25 38.09
C PRO A 46 26.82 -8.62 39.37
N SER A 47 25.80 -9.30 39.88
CA SER A 47 25.47 -9.57 41.31
C SER A 47 25.36 -8.42 42.31
N MET A 48 24.16 -8.19 42.86
CA MET A 48 23.95 -7.95 44.30
C MET A 48 22.48 -8.17 44.75
N SER A 49 22.34 -9.08 45.71
CA SER A 49 21.44 -9.22 46.88
C SER A 49 19.98 -8.68 46.90
N GLN A 50 19.07 -9.65 47.09
CA GLN A 50 17.97 -9.73 48.08
C GLN A 50 17.18 -8.47 48.48
N GLN A 51 15.87 -8.45 48.17
CA GLN A 51 14.83 -8.29 49.19
C GLN A 51 13.46 -8.77 48.68
N THR A 52 12.89 -9.67 49.47
CA THR A 52 11.53 -10.23 49.42
C THR A 52 10.47 -9.18 49.74
N GLY A 53 9.39 -9.19 48.97
CA GLY A 53 8.14 -8.48 49.27
C GLY A 53 6.99 -9.11 48.50
N GLU A 54 6.28 -10.03 49.16
CA GLU A 54 4.99 -10.57 48.74
C GLU A 54 3.95 -9.45 48.72
N ILE A 55 3.34 -9.20 47.56
CA ILE A 55 2.00 -8.61 47.48
C ILE A 55 1.25 -9.36 46.38
N ASP A 56 0.44 -10.32 46.83
CA ASP A 56 -0.68 -10.89 46.08
C ASP A 56 -1.63 -9.77 45.65
N ALA A 57 -1.84 -9.60 44.35
CA ALA A 57 -2.94 -8.78 43.85
C ALA A 57 -3.40 -9.24 42.46
N VAL A 58 -4.46 -10.05 42.50
CA VAL A 58 -5.58 -10.13 41.55
C VAL A 58 -5.24 -10.25 40.06
N VAL A 59 -5.25 -11.51 39.63
CA VAL A 59 -5.48 -11.97 38.26
C VAL A 59 -6.89 -11.52 37.84
N ASP A 60 -7.00 -10.39 37.12
CA ASP A 60 -8.23 -10.07 36.39
C ASP A 60 -8.20 -10.81 35.04
N ALA A 61 -8.68 -12.05 35.10
CA ALA A 61 -8.96 -12.89 33.96
C ALA A 61 -10.19 -12.35 33.21
N SER A 62 -9.97 -11.34 32.37
CA SER A 62 -10.97 -10.89 31.38
C SER A 62 -10.37 -10.81 29.96
N SER A 63 -9.43 -11.67 29.61
CA SER A 63 -9.01 -11.89 28.23
C SER A 63 -9.98 -12.87 27.57
N ALA A 64 -11.21 -12.42 27.31
CA ALA A 64 -12.05 -13.07 26.32
C ALA A 64 -11.28 -13.04 25.00
N GLU A 65 -10.83 -14.21 24.54
CA GLU A 65 -10.10 -14.36 23.28
C GLU A 65 -10.94 -13.78 22.15
N LYS A 66 -10.62 -12.54 21.77
CA LYS A 66 -11.16 -11.94 20.56
C LYS A 66 -10.60 -12.77 19.41
N PRO A 67 -11.41 -13.14 18.41
CA PRO A 67 -10.87 -13.79 17.22
C PRO A 67 -9.70 -12.94 16.71
N ASP A 68 -8.55 -13.56 16.47
CA ASP A 68 -7.30 -12.89 16.11
C ASP A 68 -7.57 -11.81 15.04
N ASP A 69 -7.47 -10.54 15.43
CA ASP A 69 -7.74 -9.42 14.54
C ASP A 69 -6.56 -9.27 13.58
N VAL A 70 -6.72 -9.89 12.40
CA VAL A 70 -5.69 -9.95 11.37
C VAL A 70 -5.16 -8.55 11.05
N VAL A 71 -3.84 -8.39 11.14
CA VAL A 71 -3.17 -7.17 10.70
C VAL A 71 -3.12 -7.14 9.18
N VAL A 72 -3.64 -6.06 8.59
CA VAL A 72 -3.82 -5.90 7.15
C VAL A 72 -3.25 -4.58 6.66
N GLN A 73 -2.70 -4.59 5.44
CA GLN A 73 -2.43 -3.39 4.67
C GLN A 73 -3.46 -3.26 3.54
N TYR A 74 -4.17 -2.14 3.50
CA TYR A 74 -5.05 -1.81 2.37
C TYR A 74 -4.24 -1.07 1.31
N VAL A 75 -4.37 -1.53 0.06
CA VAL A 75 -3.79 -0.89 -1.13
C VAL A 75 -4.94 -0.54 -2.06
N VAL A 76 -5.07 0.71 -2.47
CA VAL A 76 -6.18 1.19 -3.29
C VAL A 76 -5.63 1.76 -4.57
N LEU A 77 -6.05 1.20 -5.70
CA LEU A 77 -5.64 1.59 -7.05
C LEU A 77 -6.76 2.35 -7.77
N ARG A 78 -6.36 3.10 -8.79
CA ARG A 78 -7.25 3.81 -9.70
C ARG A 78 -7.69 2.92 -10.86
N ARG A 79 -9.00 2.70 -11.03
CA ARG A 79 -9.56 1.89 -12.12
C ARG A 79 -9.30 2.51 -13.49
N ASP A 80 -9.43 3.82 -13.61
CA ASP A 80 -9.12 4.55 -14.84
C ASP A 80 -7.66 4.37 -15.29
N LEU A 81 -6.72 4.26 -14.35
CA LEU A 81 -5.32 3.93 -14.67
C LEU A 81 -5.14 2.45 -15.00
N ILE A 82 -5.82 1.53 -14.30
CA ILE A 82 -5.84 0.10 -14.64
C ILE A 82 -6.26 -0.12 -16.10
N ASP A 83 -7.28 0.61 -16.55
CA ASP A 83 -7.82 0.48 -17.91
C ASP A 83 -6.95 1.12 -19.00
N SER A 84 -6.07 2.06 -18.64
CA SER A 84 -5.30 2.87 -19.61
C SER A 84 -3.80 2.65 -19.57
N TRP A 85 -3.25 2.09 -18.50
CA TRP A 85 -1.81 1.87 -18.32
C TRP A 85 -1.41 0.42 -18.54
N PRO A 86 -0.15 0.14 -18.93
CA PRO A 86 0.38 -1.22 -18.87
C PRO A 86 0.25 -1.80 -17.45
N LEU A 87 -0.18 -3.05 -17.33
CA LEU A 87 -0.38 -3.73 -16.04
C LEU A 87 0.85 -3.60 -15.13
N GLY A 88 2.05 -3.77 -15.68
CA GLY A 88 3.31 -3.65 -14.93
C GLY A 88 3.51 -2.27 -14.28
N SER A 89 3.10 -1.20 -14.96
CA SER A 89 3.16 0.16 -14.41
C SER A 89 2.23 0.29 -13.19
N VAL A 90 0.99 -0.19 -13.31
CA VAL A 90 0.00 -0.17 -12.22
C VAL A 90 0.48 -0.98 -11.00
N VAL A 91 1.00 -2.18 -11.23
CA VAL A 91 1.59 -3.02 -10.17
C VAL A 91 2.71 -2.27 -9.45
N THR A 92 3.57 -1.59 -10.21
CA THR A 92 4.68 -0.81 -9.66
C THR A 92 4.19 0.33 -8.76
N GLN A 93 3.09 1.00 -9.12
CA GLN A 93 2.44 2.01 -8.25
C GLN A 93 1.99 1.43 -6.91
N GLY A 94 1.38 0.23 -6.93
CA GLY A 94 1.01 -0.51 -5.73
C GLY A 94 2.20 -0.84 -4.83
N CYS A 95 3.29 -1.33 -5.43
CA CYS A 95 4.54 -1.65 -4.72
C CYS A 95 5.16 -0.39 -4.10
N HIS A 96 5.28 0.70 -4.86
CA HIS A 96 5.83 1.96 -4.36
C HIS A 96 5.03 2.51 -3.18
N ALA A 97 3.70 2.58 -3.31
CA ALA A 97 2.84 3.05 -2.22
C ALA A 97 2.99 2.19 -0.96
N SER A 98 3.00 0.87 -1.10
CA SER A 98 3.08 -0.08 0.01
C SER A 98 4.40 0.04 0.78
N VAL A 99 5.53 0.06 0.04
CA VAL A 99 6.87 0.21 0.63
C VAL A 99 7.01 1.57 1.29
N ALA A 100 6.56 2.63 0.63
CA ALA A 100 6.62 3.98 1.17
C ALA A 100 5.76 4.13 2.45
N ALA A 101 4.58 3.49 2.51
CA ALA A 101 3.76 3.47 3.71
C ALA A 101 4.48 2.76 4.86
N ILE A 102 5.01 1.55 4.64
CA ILE A 102 5.76 0.81 5.67
C ILE A 102 6.95 1.62 6.16
N TRP A 103 7.75 2.17 5.26
CA TRP A 103 8.94 2.95 5.63
C TRP A 103 8.61 4.22 6.42
N SER A 104 7.53 4.91 6.05
CA SER A 104 7.09 6.14 6.75
C SER A 104 6.64 5.87 8.18
N PHE A 105 6.20 4.64 8.48
CA PHE A 105 5.70 4.24 9.80
C PHE A 105 6.47 3.06 10.38
N LYS A 106 7.76 2.90 10.03
CA LYS A 106 8.59 1.75 10.40
C LYS A 106 8.75 1.53 11.91
N ASP A 107 8.56 2.58 12.71
CA ASP A 107 8.69 2.56 14.17
C ASP A 107 7.34 2.34 14.89
N ASP A 108 6.23 2.24 14.15
CA ASP A 108 4.91 1.94 14.70
C ASP A 108 4.83 0.47 15.15
N PRO A 109 4.34 0.16 16.37
CA PRO A 109 4.32 -1.21 16.90
C PRO A 109 3.57 -2.22 16.02
N VAL A 110 2.46 -1.82 15.40
CA VAL A 110 1.70 -2.70 14.50
C VAL A 110 2.46 -2.93 13.20
N THR A 111 3.14 -1.91 12.68
CA THR A 111 3.99 -2.03 11.48
C THR A 111 5.18 -2.94 11.75
N LEU A 112 5.81 -2.83 12.93
CA LEU A 112 6.87 -3.73 13.37
C LEU A 112 6.37 -5.17 13.50
N GLN A 113 5.22 -5.39 14.14
CA GLN A 113 4.59 -6.72 14.24
C GLN A 113 4.31 -7.31 12.85
N TYR A 114 3.77 -6.51 11.94
CA TYR A 114 3.46 -6.93 10.57
C TYR A 114 4.71 -7.32 9.77
N CYS A 115 5.86 -6.72 10.06
CA CYS A 115 7.14 -6.99 9.40
C CYS A 115 8.06 -7.90 10.24
N ASP A 116 7.59 -8.45 11.36
CA ASP A 116 8.37 -9.33 12.23
C ASP A 116 8.70 -10.65 11.50
N PRO A 117 9.90 -11.25 11.70
CA PRO A 117 10.27 -12.51 11.06
C PRO A 117 9.28 -13.66 11.26
N GLN A 118 8.51 -13.67 12.36
CA GLN A 118 7.48 -14.70 12.62
C GLN A 118 6.20 -14.47 11.81
N HIS A 119 5.94 -13.25 11.35
CA HIS A 119 4.72 -12.85 10.64
C HIS A 119 4.95 -12.50 9.16
N ILE A 120 6.20 -12.38 8.72
CA ILE A 120 6.55 -11.87 7.39
C ILE A 120 5.94 -12.72 6.25
N ASP A 121 5.90 -14.04 6.40
CA ASP A 121 5.33 -14.96 5.41
C ASP A 121 3.79 -15.09 5.52
N SER A 122 3.18 -14.49 6.55
CA SER A 122 1.72 -14.47 6.76
C SER A 122 1.10 -13.08 6.60
N MET A 123 1.85 -12.13 6.02
CA MET A 123 1.37 -10.77 5.75
C MET A 123 0.09 -10.75 4.92
N HIS A 124 -0.94 -10.08 5.43
CA HIS A 124 -2.20 -9.90 4.70
C HIS A 124 -2.28 -8.54 4.01
N LYS A 125 -2.64 -8.53 2.72
CA LYS A 125 -2.92 -7.30 1.95
C LYS A 125 -4.27 -7.41 1.26
N VAL A 126 -4.98 -6.28 1.19
CA VAL A 126 -6.26 -6.20 0.45
C VAL A 126 -6.14 -5.10 -0.59
N THR A 127 -6.22 -5.49 -1.86
CA THR A 127 -6.15 -4.59 -3.00
C THR A 127 -7.55 -4.20 -3.45
N LEU A 128 -7.88 -2.91 -3.36
CA LEU A 128 -9.17 -2.33 -3.71
C LEU A 128 -9.03 -1.34 -4.86
N GLU A 129 -10.15 -0.94 -5.44
CA GLU A 129 -10.18 0.06 -6.50
C GLU A 129 -11.13 1.22 -6.20
N VAL A 130 -10.77 2.40 -6.73
CA VAL A 130 -11.63 3.57 -6.87
C VAL A 130 -11.76 3.93 -8.34
N LYS A 131 -12.83 4.62 -8.73
CA LYS A 131 -13.11 4.91 -10.15
C LYS A 131 -12.06 5.81 -10.80
N GLY A 132 -11.54 6.80 -10.06
CA GLY A 132 -10.59 7.77 -10.60
C GLY A 132 -10.03 8.69 -9.52
N GLU A 133 -9.39 9.76 -9.99
CA GLU A 133 -8.66 10.73 -9.16
C GLU A 133 -9.51 11.36 -8.05
N THR A 134 -10.72 11.83 -8.36
CA THR A 134 -11.59 12.47 -7.36
C THR A 134 -11.90 11.54 -6.19
N GLN A 135 -12.21 10.28 -6.47
CA GLN A 135 -12.50 9.30 -5.42
C GLN A 135 -11.23 8.91 -4.64
N MET A 136 -10.06 8.92 -5.29
CA MET A 136 -8.77 8.71 -4.63
C MET A 136 -8.49 9.82 -3.62
N MET A 137 -8.64 11.09 -4.04
CA MET A 137 -8.41 12.25 -3.17
C MET A 137 -9.40 12.29 -2.00
N ASN A 138 -10.69 12.08 -2.27
CA ASN A 138 -11.72 12.01 -1.23
C ASN A 138 -11.44 10.89 -0.21
N LEU A 139 -10.93 9.74 -0.67
CA LEU A 139 -10.52 8.65 0.22
C LEU A 139 -9.32 9.06 1.07
N SER A 140 -8.30 9.69 0.49
CA SER A 140 -7.14 10.19 1.25
C SER A 140 -7.56 11.17 2.33
N GLU A 141 -8.42 12.15 2.00
CA GLU A 141 -8.95 13.11 2.97
C GLU A 141 -9.74 12.43 4.08
N LYS A 142 -10.64 11.49 3.73
CA LYS A 142 -11.41 10.72 4.71
C LYS A 142 -10.49 9.94 5.67
N LEU A 143 -9.42 9.34 5.16
CA LEU A 143 -8.44 8.62 5.97
C LEU A 143 -7.66 9.57 6.87
N LYS A 144 -7.24 10.75 6.37
CA LYS A 144 -6.58 11.79 7.19
C LYS A 144 -7.48 12.25 8.34
N LEU A 145 -8.73 12.56 8.05
CA LEU A 145 -9.73 12.97 9.05
C LEU A 145 -10.01 11.87 10.08
N GLY A 146 -9.96 10.61 9.65
CA GLY A 146 -10.10 9.45 10.53
C GLY A 146 -8.85 9.09 11.34
N GLY A 147 -7.75 9.86 11.24
CA GLY A 147 -6.49 9.55 11.91
C GLY A 147 -5.81 8.29 11.35
N ILE A 148 -6.17 7.84 10.14
CA ILE A 148 -5.61 6.65 9.52
C ILE A 148 -4.38 7.05 8.72
N SER A 149 -3.21 6.81 9.29
CA SER A 149 -1.90 6.95 8.63
C SER A 149 -1.82 6.12 7.35
N HIS A 150 -1.55 6.80 6.23
CA HIS A 150 -1.43 6.20 4.90
C HIS A 150 -0.48 7.02 4.02
N LYS A 151 0.01 6.39 2.96
CA LYS A 151 0.72 7.02 1.85
C LYS A 151 -0.25 7.23 0.70
N LEU A 152 -0.33 8.46 0.20
CA LEU A 152 -0.78 8.75 -1.16
C LEU A 152 0.46 8.79 -2.07
N TRP A 153 0.53 7.90 -3.04
CA TRP A 153 1.63 7.86 -4.01
C TRP A 153 1.31 8.77 -5.19
N MET A 154 2.26 9.67 -5.48
CA MET A 154 2.20 10.65 -6.56
C MET A 154 3.21 10.24 -7.63
N GLU A 155 2.74 9.93 -8.83
CA GLU A 155 3.63 9.61 -9.95
C GLU A 155 4.24 10.89 -10.51
N GLN A 156 5.54 10.84 -10.80
CA GLN A 156 6.30 11.95 -11.39
C GLN A 156 6.67 11.61 -12.85
N PRO A 157 6.80 12.61 -13.75
CA PRO A 157 6.73 14.04 -13.51
C PRO A 157 5.32 14.66 -13.53
N GLU A 158 4.29 13.91 -13.90
CA GLU A 158 2.92 14.43 -14.08
C GLU A 158 2.25 14.86 -12.77
N ASN A 159 2.78 14.42 -11.63
CA ASN A 159 2.30 14.71 -10.28
C ASN A 159 0.83 14.28 -10.06
N ILE A 160 0.48 13.08 -10.53
CA ILE A 160 -0.86 12.52 -10.41
C ILE A 160 -0.95 11.49 -9.27
N PRO A 161 -2.04 11.47 -8.48
CA PRO A 161 -2.23 10.46 -7.44
C PRO A 161 -2.62 9.12 -8.08
N THR A 162 -1.81 8.09 -7.89
CA THR A 162 -2.03 6.78 -8.55
C THR A 162 -2.52 5.70 -7.59
N CYS A 163 -2.07 5.74 -6.34
CA CYS A 163 -2.30 4.67 -5.37
C CYS A 163 -2.33 5.21 -3.94
N ILE A 164 -3.16 4.61 -3.09
CA ILE A 164 -3.07 4.77 -1.63
C ILE A 164 -2.63 3.45 -1.01
N ALA A 165 -1.74 3.49 -0.04
CA ALA A 165 -1.47 2.36 0.84
C ALA A 165 -1.51 2.79 2.31
N THR A 166 -2.23 2.07 3.15
CA THR A 166 -2.21 2.33 4.60
C THR A 166 -0.89 1.85 5.20
N LYS A 167 -0.53 2.31 6.40
CA LYS A 167 0.33 1.45 7.25
C LYS A 167 -0.44 0.17 7.60
N PRO A 168 0.24 -0.90 8.06
CA PRO A 168 -0.46 -2.04 8.64
C PRO A 168 -1.34 -1.63 9.83
N TYR A 169 -2.53 -2.22 9.90
CA TYR A 169 -3.51 -2.01 10.97
C TYR A 169 -4.22 -3.31 11.32
N PRO A 170 -4.65 -3.50 12.58
CA PRO A 170 -5.67 -4.50 12.89
C PRO A 170 -6.93 -4.22 12.05
N LYS A 171 -7.46 -5.22 11.36
CA LYS A 171 -8.54 -5.05 10.37
C LYS A 171 -9.78 -4.42 10.99
N SER A 172 -10.09 -4.72 12.25
CA SER A 172 -11.23 -4.13 12.96
C SER A 172 -11.15 -2.60 13.03
N GLN A 173 -9.94 -2.02 13.13
CA GLN A 173 -9.72 -0.59 13.28
C GLN A 173 -10.02 0.20 11.99
N VAL A 174 -9.73 -0.37 10.83
CA VAL A 174 -9.72 0.37 9.56
C VAL A 174 -10.74 -0.09 8.53
N SER A 175 -11.29 -1.30 8.67
CA SER A 175 -12.17 -1.90 7.64
C SER A 175 -13.36 -1.01 7.27
N SER A 176 -13.94 -0.27 8.21
CA SER A 176 -15.07 0.65 8.02
C SER A 176 -14.82 1.72 6.95
N PHE A 177 -13.58 2.17 6.78
CA PHE A 177 -13.22 3.17 5.76
C PHE A 177 -13.34 2.63 4.34
N PHE A 178 -13.13 1.32 4.16
CA PHE A 178 -12.97 0.64 2.89
C PHE A 178 -14.19 -0.21 2.46
N LYS A 179 -15.18 -0.42 3.32
CA LYS A 179 -16.37 -1.29 3.07
C LYS A 179 -17.11 -1.00 1.76
N LYS A 180 -17.09 0.24 1.27
CA LYS A 180 -17.81 0.67 0.04
C LYS A 180 -17.00 0.50 -1.24
N LEU A 181 -15.71 0.18 -1.13
CA LEU A 181 -14.83 -0.02 -2.28
C LEU A 181 -14.92 -1.47 -2.77
N LYS A 182 -14.66 -1.66 -4.06
CA LYS A 182 -14.65 -3.00 -4.67
C LYS A 182 -13.25 -3.60 -4.58
N LEU A 183 -13.19 -4.92 -4.53
CA LEU A 183 -11.94 -5.65 -4.76
C LEU A 183 -11.44 -5.31 -6.18
N CYS A 184 -10.17 -4.96 -6.30
CA CYS A 184 -9.53 -4.68 -7.58
C CYS A 184 -9.54 -5.95 -8.45
N LYS A 185 -9.97 -5.83 -9.72
CA LYS A 185 -10.05 -6.94 -10.67
C LYS A 185 -9.20 -6.72 -11.90
#